data_AF-K3W8Q6-F1
#
_entry.id   AF-K3W8Q6-F1
#
_cell.length_a   1.000
_cell.length_b   1.000
_cell.length_c   1.000
_cell.angle_alpha   90.00
_cell.angle_beta   90.00
_cell.angle_gamma   90.00
#
_symmetry.space_group_name_H-M   'P 1'
#
loop_
_entity.id
_entity.type
_entity.pdbx_description
1 polymer ?
#
loop_
_entity_poly.entity_id
_entity_poly.type
_entity_poly.pdbx_seq_one_letter_code
_entity_poly.pdbx_strand_id
1 'polypeptide(L)'
;MKDYSDNTSLLRILLVGVLTTTPSFMAILCLDAIPMQYPASGWNRNISTWIRVFCGSFLLAAGICFRLQVFVPAACVNMRKTALVGLVTGCGNCAGSVLIAACWVFPVPFLSIVSMPSFLLFFGSAVVCAIGRQNLSENAKLKSQLERYLRTMNLESNLVLIYPVYSVIFASLTGLGQFSMVFVLPVIKWILKTLLKKTVADLEDLIPVITITIDLFNALYQSKCMQSAGSIWTTIAIISIDAIQNAYSLRRLFEYMHEIEALTNVEIGSQGIVVYALELFETPNQLASEDLLALSVQSCSNISSPMSTQHVELVGKVHSAQLKIQQRSKSKPSLQRSSSIPTTWQGKPAYNAVVPWTSAATPTIDTTRAGPIRTTQVLPLSMEAAIVRHKLTSKEQAALLKRTLELLWKCELLILVEYVESAVPFLYAVYLSILYQLPNAKYYPGMDEITPEKLRGILLSLIIYGFLELSSLLYVHAILKWRFKLSPLHQLAFALENEWLLIQGMFMAWVVIVLQFTLVHYGM
;
A
#
# COMPACT_ATOMS: atom_id res chain seq x y z
N MET A 1 -17.11 3.03 0.88
CA MET A 1 -16.55 4.32 1.36
C MET A 1 -17.64 5.33 1.73
N LYS A 2 -18.56 5.70 0.83
CA LYS A 2 -19.62 6.70 1.12
C LYS A 2 -20.47 6.31 2.35
N ASP A 3 -21.04 5.10 2.34
CA ASP A 3 -21.78 4.56 3.49
C ASP A 3 -20.96 4.52 4.79
N TYR A 4 -19.65 4.24 4.69
CA TYR A 4 -18.77 4.25 5.85
C TYR A 4 -18.58 5.67 6.39
N SER A 5 -18.43 6.66 5.50
CA SER A 5 -18.30 8.06 5.87
C SER A 5 -19.53 8.59 6.59
N ASP A 6 -20.72 8.17 6.14
CA ASP A 6 -21.99 8.66 6.66
C ASP A 6 -22.35 8.06 8.03
N ASN A 7 -21.93 6.81 8.29
CA ASN A 7 -22.32 6.06 9.48
C ASN A 7 -21.24 6.01 10.59
N THR A 8 -20.03 6.49 10.33
CA THR A 8 -18.89 6.32 11.26
C THR A 8 -18.57 7.62 12.00
N SER A 9 -18.56 7.54 13.34
CA SER A 9 -18.18 8.66 14.21
C SER A 9 -16.68 8.92 14.21
N LEU A 10 -16.27 10.15 14.50
CA LEU A 10 -14.85 10.53 14.61
C LEU A 10 -14.10 9.72 15.66
N LEU A 11 -14.75 9.38 16.78
CA LEU A 11 -14.15 8.56 17.83
C LEU A 11 -13.75 7.17 17.30
N ARG A 12 -14.62 6.52 16.51
CA ARG A 12 -14.32 5.22 15.91
C ARG A 12 -13.12 5.31 14.96
N ILE A 13 -13.04 6.35 14.15
CA ILE A 13 -11.92 6.59 13.21
C ILE A 13 -10.60 6.73 13.96
N LEU A 14 -10.58 7.52 15.03
CA LEU A 14 -9.38 7.68 15.86
C LEU A 14 -8.97 6.37 16.53
N LEU A 15 -9.94 5.61 17.06
CA LEU A 15 -9.69 4.29 17.64
C LEU A 15 -9.14 3.31 16.61
N VAL A 16 -9.66 3.29 15.38
CA VAL A 16 -9.16 2.43 14.29
C VAL A 16 -7.71 2.75 13.98
N GLY A 17 -7.32 4.04 13.92
CA GLY A 17 -5.92 4.42 13.74
C GLY A 17 -5.03 3.83 14.83
N VAL A 18 -5.34 4.13 16.09
CA VAL A 18 -4.53 3.66 17.24
C VAL A 18 -4.50 2.13 17.32
N LEU A 19 -5.64 1.46 17.21
CA LEU A 19 -5.76 0.01 17.36
C LEU A 19 -5.13 -0.76 16.18
N THR A 20 -4.97 -0.14 15.02
CA THR A 20 -4.32 -0.78 13.88
C THR A 20 -2.81 -0.97 14.10
N THR A 21 -2.14 -0.12 14.88
CA THR A 21 -0.68 -0.22 15.08
C THR A 21 -0.29 -0.82 16.43
N THR A 22 -1.16 -0.67 17.42
CA THR A 22 -0.92 -1.11 18.80
C THR A 22 -0.53 -2.60 18.94
N PRO A 23 -1.18 -3.58 18.27
CA PRO A 23 -0.89 -5.00 18.48
C PRO A 23 0.55 -5.39 18.17
N SER A 24 1.13 -4.86 17.09
CA SER A 24 2.52 -5.17 16.70
C SER A 24 3.54 -4.59 17.67
N PHE A 25 3.30 -3.35 18.15
CA PHE A 25 4.16 -2.71 19.15
C PHE A 25 4.02 -3.34 20.55
N MET A 26 2.81 -3.77 20.93
CA MET A 26 2.61 -4.54 22.15
C MET A 26 3.31 -5.90 22.07
N ALA A 27 3.26 -6.58 20.92
CA ALA A 27 3.91 -7.87 20.74
C ALA A 27 5.44 -7.77 20.92
N ILE A 28 6.10 -6.75 20.36
CA ILE A 28 7.53 -6.55 20.57
C ILE A 28 7.85 -6.16 22.02
N LEU A 29 7.04 -5.32 22.66
CA LEU A 29 7.24 -4.98 24.08
C LEU A 29 7.07 -6.20 24.99
N CYS A 30 6.14 -7.11 24.67
CA CYS A 30 6.02 -8.39 25.36
C CYS A 30 7.26 -9.28 25.14
N LEU A 31 7.85 -9.28 23.94
CA LEU A 31 9.12 -9.97 23.71
C LEU A 31 10.25 -9.34 24.52
N ASP A 32 10.29 -8.01 24.61
CA ASP A 32 11.31 -7.25 25.33
C ASP A 32 11.17 -7.33 26.85
N ALA A 33 10.00 -7.71 27.35
CA ALA A 33 9.78 -8.00 28.75
C ALA A 33 10.35 -9.36 29.20
N ILE A 34 10.68 -10.27 28.26
CA ILE A 34 11.22 -11.60 28.59
C ILE A 34 12.66 -11.46 29.12
N PRO A 35 12.94 -11.77 30.39
CA PRO A 35 14.22 -11.46 31.02
C PRO A 35 15.37 -12.21 30.34
N MET A 36 16.39 -11.49 29.87
CA MET A 36 17.54 -12.06 29.16
C MET A 36 18.68 -12.38 30.13
N GLN A 37 19.40 -13.47 29.86
CA GLN A 37 20.63 -13.83 30.56
C GLN A 37 21.85 -13.22 29.85
N TYR A 38 23.04 -13.29 30.46
CA TYR A 38 24.26 -12.85 29.80
C TYR A 38 24.64 -13.80 28.64
N PRO A 39 24.97 -13.28 27.44
CA PRO A 39 25.37 -14.12 26.29
C PRO A 39 26.55 -15.06 26.61
N ALA A 40 27.50 -14.59 27.42
CA ALA A 40 28.68 -15.35 27.83
C ALA A 40 28.37 -16.62 28.65
N SER A 41 27.14 -16.77 29.17
CA SER A 41 26.72 -17.97 29.91
C SER A 41 26.49 -19.21 29.03
N GLY A 42 26.62 -19.08 27.71
CA GLY A 42 26.48 -20.18 26.75
C GLY A 42 25.03 -20.42 26.30
N TRP A 43 24.88 -21.15 25.20
CA TRP A 43 23.58 -21.37 24.54
C TRP A 43 22.58 -22.14 25.42
N ASN A 44 23.06 -23.05 26.27
CA ASN A 44 22.23 -23.91 27.12
C ASN A 44 21.62 -23.18 28.33
N ARG A 45 22.26 -22.10 28.81
CA ARG A 45 21.76 -21.28 29.92
C ARG A 45 20.93 -20.08 29.47
N ASN A 46 20.94 -19.76 28.17
CA ASN A 46 20.18 -18.65 27.58
C ASN A 46 18.81 -19.09 27.04
N ILE A 47 17.98 -19.73 27.89
CA ILE A 47 16.66 -20.26 27.49
C ILE A 47 15.73 -19.14 26.99
N SER A 48 15.82 -17.95 27.60
CA SER A 48 15.00 -16.80 27.22
C SER A 48 15.23 -16.36 25.77
N THR A 49 16.47 -16.48 25.27
CA THR A 49 16.80 -16.20 23.87
C THR A 49 16.02 -17.12 22.94
N TRP A 50 15.94 -18.42 23.27
CA TRP A 50 15.22 -19.39 22.45
C TRP A 50 13.71 -19.18 22.48
N ILE A 51 13.14 -18.83 23.64
CA ILE A 51 11.73 -18.42 23.75
C ILE A 51 11.47 -17.21 22.84
N ARG A 52 12.36 -16.22 22.85
CA ARG A 52 12.24 -15.03 21.97
C ARG A 52 12.40 -15.40 20.49
N VAL A 53 13.32 -16.29 20.12
CA VAL A 53 13.45 -16.80 18.74
C VAL A 53 12.18 -17.51 18.29
N PHE A 54 11.61 -18.38 19.14
CA PHE A 54 10.34 -19.05 18.88
C PHE A 54 9.20 -18.03 18.67
N CYS A 55 8.97 -17.14 19.64
CA CYS A 55 7.88 -16.17 19.58
C CYS A 55 8.04 -15.18 18.42
N GLY A 56 9.25 -14.67 18.19
CA GLY A 56 9.54 -13.79 17.05
C GLY A 56 9.31 -14.47 15.71
N SER A 57 9.74 -15.74 15.57
CA SER A 57 9.50 -16.54 14.36
C SER A 57 8.02 -16.84 14.16
N PHE A 58 7.28 -17.14 15.24
CA PHE A 58 5.83 -17.32 15.21
C PHE A 58 5.11 -16.07 14.71
N LEU A 59 5.44 -14.90 15.29
CA LEU A 59 4.82 -13.62 14.93
C LEU A 59 5.14 -13.23 13.49
N LEU A 60 6.39 -13.43 13.06
CA LEU A 60 6.81 -13.19 11.68
C LEU A 60 6.05 -14.10 10.70
N ALA A 61 5.98 -15.40 10.97
CA ALA A 61 5.24 -16.36 10.15
C ALA A 61 3.73 -16.04 10.10
N ALA A 62 3.14 -15.63 11.22
CA ALA A 62 1.75 -15.20 11.29
C ALA A 62 1.49 -13.95 10.44
N GLY A 63 2.37 -12.94 10.52
CA GLY A 63 2.26 -11.71 9.73
C GLY A 63 2.38 -11.97 8.23
N ILE A 64 3.32 -12.83 7.82
CA ILE A 64 3.44 -13.30 6.43
C ILE A 64 2.15 -14.03 6.01
N CYS A 65 1.64 -14.94 6.84
CA CYS A 65 0.40 -15.64 6.57
C CYS A 65 -0.84 -14.73 6.45
N PHE A 66 -0.97 -13.67 7.24
CA PHE A 66 -2.08 -12.71 7.08
C PHE A 66 -2.06 -12.07 5.68
N ARG A 67 -0.88 -11.76 5.17
CA ARG A 67 -0.72 -11.24 3.81
C ARG A 67 -0.99 -12.32 2.75
N LEU A 68 -0.54 -13.55 2.98
CA LEU A 68 -0.83 -14.68 2.10
C LEU A 68 -2.33 -14.89 1.90
N GLN A 69 -3.15 -14.73 2.96
CA GLN A 69 -4.61 -14.87 2.87
C GLN A 69 -5.24 -13.89 1.85
N VAL A 70 -4.69 -12.67 1.76
CA VAL A 70 -5.19 -11.63 0.85
C VAL A 70 -4.58 -11.76 -0.54
N PHE A 71 -3.27 -12.03 -0.63
CA PHE A 71 -2.56 -12.18 -1.91
C PHE A 71 -2.94 -13.46 -2.67
N VAL A 72 -3.29 -14.52 -1.95
CA VAL A 72 -3.56 -15.84 -2.49
C VAL A 72 -4.88 -16.39 -1.91
N PRO A 73 -6.05 -15.81 -2.27
CA PRO A 73 -7.33 -16.29 -1.77
C PRO A 73 -7.61 -17.76 -2.13
N ALA A 74 -7.05 -18.25 -3.26
CA ALA A 74 -7.17 -19.64 -3.69
C ALA A 74 -6.51 -20.65 -2.73
N ALA A 75 -5.63 -20.19 -1.83
CA ALA A 75 -4.97 -21.04 -0.84
C ALA A 75 -5.91 -21.48 0.30
N CYS A 76 -7.04 -20.79 0.49
CA CYS A 76 -8.01 -21.05 1.56
C CYS A 76 -7.34 -21.24 2.94
N VAL A 77 -6.37 -20.38 3.23
CA VAL A 77 -5.70 -20.33 4.53
C VAL A 77 -6.59 -19.52 5.48
N ASN A 78 -6.92 -20.10 6.63
CA ASN A 78 -7.72 -19.44 7.67
C ASN A 78 -6.87 -19.18 8.92
N MET A 79 -7.46 -18.53 9.91
CA MET A 79 -6.76 -18.18 11.16
C MET A 79 -6.16 -19.39 11.89
N ARG A 80 -6.82 -20.55 11.86
CA ARG A 80 -6.33 -21.79 12.49
C ARG A 80 -5.11 -22.34 11.75
N LYS A 81 -5.17 -22.39 10.42
CA LYS A 81 -4.03 -22.77 9.58
C LYS A 81 -2.86 -21.80 9.77
N THR A 82 -3.13 -20.51 9.88
CA THR A 82 -2.09 -19.50 10.18
C THR A 82 -1.44 -19.73 11.54
N ALA A 83 -2.21 -19.99 12.59
CA ALA A 83 -1.66 -20.33 13.90
C ALA A 83 -0.80 -21.60 13.85
N LEU A 84 -1.26 -22.65 13.15
CA LEU A 84 -0.50 -23.88 12.98
C LEU A 84 0.80 -23.66 12.19
N VAL A 85 0.75 -22.92 11.09
CA VAL A 85 1.94 -22.54 10.31
C VAL A 85 2.93 -21.77 11.18
N GLY A 86 2.43 -20.80 11.97
CA GLY A 86 3.24 -20.06 12.92
C GLY A 86 3.92 -20.95 13.95
N LEU A 87 3.19 -21.90 14.55
CA LEU A 87 3.72 -22.84 15.54
C LEU A 87 4.81 -23.75 14.96
N VAL A 88 4.55 -24.37 13.81
CA VAL A 88 5.52 -25.25 13.13
C VAL A 88 6.77 -24.47 12.75
N THR A 89 6.60 -23.28 12.18
CA THR A 89 7.72 -22.41 11.80
C THR A 89 8.52 -21.95 13.01
N GLY A 90 7.84 -21.53 14.09
CA GLY A 90 8.46 -21.09 15.33
C GLY A 90 9.28 -22.20 15.97
N CYS A 91 8.69 -23.39 16.14
CA CYS A 91 9.38 -24.56 16.72
C CYS A 91 10.57 -24.98 15.86
N GLY A 92 10.36 -25.10 14.55
CA GLY A 92 11.38 -25.53 13.61
C GLY A 92 12.56 -24.56 13.52
N ASN A 93 12.29 -23.27 13.38
CA ASN A 93 13.34 -22.25 13.34
C ASN A 93 14.10 -22.15 14.67
N CYS A 94 13.40 -22.26 15.80
CA CYS A 94 14.03 -22.30 17.11
C CYS A 94 14.95 -23.52 17.25
N ALA A 95 14.48 -24.71 16.88
CA ALA A 95 15.30 -25.93 16.93
C ALA A 95 16.53 -25.82 16.01
N GLY A 96 16.36 -25.30 14.79
CA GLY A 96 17.46 -25.04 13.88
C GLY A 96 18.48 -24.05 14.45
N SER A 97 18.00 -22.97 15.07
CA SER A 97 18.85 -21.95 15.70
C SER A 97 19.63 -22.50 16.90
N VAL A 98 19.00 -23.33 17.73
CA VAL A 98 19.66 -24.05 18.84
C VAL A 98 20.73 -25.00 18.30
N LEU A 99 20.42 -25.75 17.24
CA LEU A 99 21.37 -26.68 16.62
C LEU A 99 22.61 -25.94 16.08
N ILE A 100 22.39 -24.81 15.39
CA ILE A 100 23.49 -23.96 14.91
C ILE A 100 24.35 -23.48 16.08
N ALA A 101 23.74 -22.97 17.15
CA ALA A 101 24.46 -22.50 18.33
C ALA A 101 25.23 -23.63 19.06
N ALA A 102 24.68 -24.84 19.07
CA ALA A 102 25.31 -26.01 19.68
C ALA A 102 26.50 -26.54 18.84
N CYS A 103 26.41 -26.47 17.52
CA CYS A 103 27.42 -27.00 16.60
C CYS A 103 28.52 -25.98 16.23
N TRP A 104 28.25 -24.68 16.32
CA TRP A 104 29.16 -23.64 15.84
C TRP A 104 29.69 -22.73 16.96
N VAL A 105 28.90 -21.73 17.39
CA VAL A 105 29.30 -20.75 18.41
C VAL A 105 28.06 -20.05 18.97
N PHE A 106 28.13 -19.55 20.21
CA PHE A 106 27.10 -18.70 20.81
C PHE A 106 27.72 -17.47 21.49
N PRO A 107 27.19 -16.25 21.29
CA PRO A 107 26.09 -15.90 20.39
C PRO A 107 26.44 -16.17 18.91
N VAL A 108 25.46 -16.61 18.12
CA VAL A 108 25.66 -16.90 16.69
C VAL A 108 25.77 -15.57 15.94
N PRO A 109 26.85 -15.31 15.18
CA PRO A 109 26.98 -14.09 14.38
C PRO A 109 25.81 -13.96 13.41
N PHE A 110 25.13 -12.81 13.42
CA PHE A 110 23.96 -12.54 12.59
C PHE A 110 22.91 -13.66 12.63
N LEU A 111 22.55 -14.14 13.82
CA LEU A 111 21.63 -15.26 14.03
C LEU A 111 20.35 -15.15 13.19
N SER A 112 19.80 -13.94 13.06
CA SER A 112 18.60 -13.70 12.23
C SER A 112 18.82 -14.09 10.77
N ILE A 113 19.99 -13.81 10.20
CA ILE A 113 20.33 -14.15 8.81
C ILE A 113 20.67 -15.64 8.70
N VAL A 114 21.49 -16.15 9.62
CA VAL A 114 21.95 -17.55 9.61
C VAL A 114 20.79 -18.53 9.82
N SER A 115 19.75 -18.14 10.57
CA SER A 115 18.55 -18.94 10.79
C SER A 115 17.51 -18.85 9.66
N MET A 116 17.63 -17.91 8.71
CA MET A 116 16.66 -17.75 7.60
C MET A 116 16.42 -19.05 6.79
N PRO A 117 17.43 -19.87 6.44
CA PRO A 117 17.18 -21.13 5.75
C PRO A 117 16.30 -22.09 6.55
N SER A 118 16.47 -22.15 7.87
CA SER A 118 15.63 -22.96 8.75
C SER A 118 14.20 -22.41 8.77
N PHE A 119 14.05 -21.11 8.96
CA PHE A 119 12.75 -20.43 8.90
C PHE A 119 12.01 -20.74 7.59
N LEU A 120 12.66 -20.55 6.43
CA LEU A 120 12.07 -20.77 5.11
C LEU A 120 11.66 -22.23 4.88
N LEU A 121 12.48 -23.18 5.35
CA LEU A 121 12.19 -24.61 5.22
C LEU A 121 10.93 -25.01 6.01
N PHE A 122 10.84 -24.60 7.28
CA PHE A 122 9.68 -24.92 8.12
C PHE A 122 8.43 -24.11 7.73
N PHE A 123 8.59 -22.85 7.35
CA PHE A 123 7.50 -22.02 6.85
C PHE A 123 6.94 -22.58 5.55
N GLY A 124 7.79 -22.83 4.55
CA GLY A 124 7.39 -23.35 3.25
C GLY A 124 6.71 -24.71 3.36
N SER A 125 7.28 -25.64 4.14
CA SER A 125 6.67 -26.94 4.38
C SER A 125 5.32 -26.85 5.09
N ALA A 126 5.20 -26.01 6.13
CA ALA A 126 3.94 -25.80 6.83
C ALA A 126 2.86 -25.17 5.94
N VAL A 127 3.21 -24.20 5.09
CA VAL A 127 2.29 -23.61 4.10
C VAL A 127 1.85 -24.65 3.08
N VAL A 128 2.77 -25.46 2.55
CA VAL A 128 2.43 -26.56 1.62
C VAL A 128 1.49 -27.57 2.27
N CYS A 129 1.72 -27.92 3.53
CA CYS A 129 0.83 -28.80 4.29
C CYS A 129 -0.55 -28.15 4.53
N ALA A 130 -0.60 -26.85 4.86
CA ALA A 130 -1.84 -26.13 5.13
C ALA A 130 -2.72 -25.95 3.88
N ILE A 131 -2.09 -25.80 2.71
CA ILE A 131 -2.77 -25.67 1.41
C ILE A 131 -3.13 -27.04 0.83
N GLY A 132 -2.28 -28.05 1.07
CA GLY A 132 -2.36 -29.38 0.49
C GLY A 132 -1.52 -29.49 -0.78
N ARG A 133 -0.61 -30.48 -0.81
CA ARG A 133 0.32 -30.69 -1.93
C ARG A 133 -0.41 -30.94 -3.26
N GLN A 134 -1.52 -31.66 -3.23
CA GLN A 134 -2.34 -31.96 -4.41
C GLN A 134 -3.00 -30.70 -4.99
N ASN A 135 -3.60 -29.88 -4.12
CA ASN A 135 -4.21 -28.62 -4.53
C ASN A 135 -3.17 -27.65 -5.13
N LEU A 136 -1.96 -27.60 -4.54
CA LEU A 136 -0.86 -26.82 -5.08
C LEU A 136 -0.39 -27.33 -6.45
N SER A 137 -0.40 -28.65 -6.70
CA SER A 137 0.00 -29.19 -8.00
C SER A 137 -1.04 -29.00 -9.10
N GLU A 138 -2.33 -29.09 -8.78
CA GLU A 138 -3.42 -29.11 -9.76
C GLU A 138 -3.96 -27.71 -10.09
N ASN A 139 -3.94 -26.77 -9.14
CA ASN A 139 -4.59 -25.47 -9.29
C ASN A 139 -3.66 -24.40 -9.90
N ALA A 140 -3.81 -24.14 -11.20
CA ALA A 140 -3.01 -23.15 -11.92
C ALA A 140 -3.17 -21.71 -11.38
N LYS A 141 -4.38 -21.34 -10.93
CA LYS A 141 -4.65 -20.01 -10.34
C LYS A 141 -3.94 -19.83 -9.00
N LEU A 142 -3.91 -20.87 -8.17
CA LEU A 142 -3.17 -20.87 -6.92
C LEU A 142 -1.67 -20.66 -7.16
N LYS A 143 -1.09 -21.37 -8.14
CA LYS A 143 0.33 -21.23 -8.50
C LYS A 143 0.68 -19.81 -8.94
N SER A 144 -0.10 -19.21 -9.84
CA SER A 144 0.17 -17.85 -10.32
C SER A 144 0.07 -16.81 -9.21
N GLN A 145 -0.95 -16.92 -8.34
CA GLN A 145 -1.10 -16.05 -7.18
C GLN A 145 0.06 -16.20 -6.19
N LEU A 146 0.50 -17.44 -5.92
CA LEU A 146 1.62 -17.73 -5.03
C LEU A 146 2.94 -17.22 -5.62
N GLU A 147 3.18 -17.40 -6.91
CA GLU A 147 4.38 -16.92 -7.59
C GLU A 147 4.48 -15.39 -7.52
N ARG A 148 3.37 -14.69 -7.75
CA ARG A 148 3.27 -13.24 -7.54
C ARG A 148 3.60 -12.86 -6.09
N TYR A 149 3.00 -13.55 -5.12
CA TYR A 149 3.24 -13.29 -3.70
C TYR A 149 4.72 -13.50 -3.31
N LEU A 150 5.34 -14.59 -3.79
CA LEU A 150 6.76 -14.86 -3.56
C LEU A 150 7.67 -13.80 -4.20
N ARG A 151 7.34 -13.31 -5.40
CA ARG A 151 8.05 -12.17 -6.01
C ARG A 151 7.94 -10.91 -5.15
N THR A 152 6.75 -10.60 -4.64
CA THR A 152 6.53 -9.46 -3.73
C THR A 152 7.35 -9.61 -2.45
N MET A 153 7.30 -10.77 -1.80
CA MET A 153 8.10 -11.06 -0.61
C MET A 153 9.60 -10.93 -0.88
N ASN A 154 10.08 -11.44 -2.02
CA ASN A 154 11.49 -11.34 -2.39
C ASN A 154 11.90 -9.87 -2.57
N LEU A 155 11.12 -9.07 -3.29
CA LEU A 155 11.38 -7.64 -3.45
C LEU A 155 11.46 -6.93 -2.10
N GLU A 156 10.51 -7.18 -1.20
CA GLU A 156 10.48 -6.59 0.12
C GLU A 156 11.63 -7.07 1.03
N SER A 157 12.05 -8.33 0.91
CA SER A 157 13.18 -8.86 1.69
C SER A 157 14.49 -8.11 1.43
N ASN A 158 14.64 -7.49 0.25
CA ASN A 158 15.78 -6.63 -0.06
C ASN A 158 15.85 -5.40 0.85
N LEU A 159 14.73 -4.94 1.45
CA LEU A 159 14.73 -3.86 2.46
C LEU A 159 15.64 -4.20 3.65
N VAL A 160 15.62 -5.46 4.08
CA VAL A 160 16.43 -5.98 5.20
C VAL A 160 17.92 -5.95 4.88
N LEU A 161 18.31 -5.92 3.60
CA LEU A 161 19.71 -5.78 3.19
C LEU A 161 20.10 -4.32 2.92
N ILE A 162 19.29 -3.62 2.13
CA ILE A 162 19.58 -2.26 1.64
C ILE A 162 19.73 -1.28 2.81
N TYR A 163 18.84 -1.35 3.80
CA TYR A 163 18.80 -0.36 4.87
C TYR A 163 19.88 -0.56 5.94
N PRO A 164 20.24 -1.77 6.37
CA PRO A 164 21.43 -1.95 7.21
C PRO A 164 22.72 -1.50 6.52
N VAL A 165 22.89 -1.79 5.22
CA VAL A 165 24.02 -1.28 4.43
C VAL A 165 24.01 0.25 4.42
N TYR A 166 22.86 0.86 4.16
CA TYR A 166 22.69 2.31 4.29
C TYR A 166 23.07 2.81 5.70
N SER A 167 22.76 2.05 6.75
CA SER A 167 23.03 2.42 8.16
C SER A 167 24.51 2.51 8.43
N VAL A 168 25.23 1.48 8.02
CA VAL A 168 26.67 1.39 8.23
C VAL A 168 27.36 2.51 7.46
N ILE A 169 26.96 2.76 6.22
CA ILE A 169 27.55 3.85 5.44
C ILE A 169 27.17 5.21 6.06
N PHE A 170 25.93 5.42 6.45
CA PHE A 170 25.47 6.65 7.09
C PHE A 170 26.24 6.93 8.40
N ALA A 171 26.42 5.91 9.24
CA ALA A 171 27.17 6.00 10.49
C ALA A 171 28.67 6.24 10.28
N SER A 172 29.23 5.78 9.15
CA SER A 172 30.65 5.99 8.81
C SER A 172 30.99 7.40 8.31
N LEU A 173 29.99 8.18 7.91
CA LEU A 173 30.15 9.54 7.38
C LEU A 173 29.99 10.59 8.48
N THR A 174 30.53 11.79 8.27
CA THR A 174 30.35 12.94 9.17
C THR A 174 29.96 14.21 8.40
N GLY A 175 29.15 15.08 9.00
CA GLY A 175 28.82 16.40 8.44
C GLY A 175 28.12 16.34 7.08
N LEU A 176 28.75 16.91 6.03
CA LEU A 176 28.20 16.97 4.68
C LEU A 176 27.95 15.59 4.04
N GLY A 177 28.74 14.57 4.41
CA GLY A 177 28.53 13.21 3.92
C GLY A 177 27.22 12.59 4.43
N GLN A 178 26.92 12.76 5.72
CA GLN A 178 25.65 12.31 6.31
C GLN A 178 24.46 13.05 5.69
N PHE A 179 24.58 14.39 5.55
CA PHE A 179 23.56 15.21 4.92
C PHE A 179 23.25 14.76 3.49
N SER A 180 24.29 14.50 2.68
CA SER A 180 24.12 14.03 1.30
C SER A 180 23.44 12.66 1.21
N MET A 181 23.71 11.76 2.17
CA MET A 181 23.08 10.44 2.21
C MET A 181 21.58 10.51 2.47
N VAL A 182 21.05 11.56 3.10
CA VAL A 182 19.60 11.71 3.31
C VAL A 182 18.87 11.76 1.96
N PHE A 183 19.46 12.35 0.92
CA PHE A 183 18.87 12.41 -0.43
C PHE A 183 18.84 11.07 -1.16
N VAL A 184 19.57 10.07 -0.69
CA VAL A 184 19.55 8.71 -1.26
C VAL A 184 18.29 7.95 -0.85
N LEU A 185 17.74 8.22 0.34
CA LEU A 185 16.51 7.55 0.83
C LEU A 185 15.30 7.75 -0.10
N PRO A 186 14.98 8.98 -0.57
CA PRO A 186 13.94 9.20 -1.57
C PRO A 186 14.12 8.38 -2.86
N VAL A 187 15.36 8.25 -3.34
CA VAL A 187 15.68 7.50 -4.56
C VAL A 187 15.43 6.01 -4.34
N ILE A 188 15.90 5.47 -3.20
CA ILE A 188 15.63 4.08 -2.81
C ILE A 188 14.12 3.82 -2.69
N LYS A 189 13.39 4.69 -1.96
CA LYS A 189 11.92 4.62 -1.87
C LYS A 189 11.28 4.57 -3.25
N TRP A 190 11.66 5.49 -4.15
CA TRP A 190 11.07 5.58 -5.48
C TRP A 190 11.30 4.34 -6.33
N ILE A 191 12.54 3.81 -6.35
CA ILE A 191 12.88 2.58 -7.09
C ILE A 191 12.04 1.41 -6.57
N LEU A 192 12.04 1.19 -5.25
CA LEU A 192 11.34 0.07 -4.63
C LEU A 192 9.83 0.16 -4.84
N LYS A 193 9.22 1.35 -4.68
CA LYS A 193 7.79 1.55 -4.95
C LYS A 193 7.45 1.26 -6.40
N THR A 194 8.31 1.67 -7.32
CA THR A 194 8.11 1.43 -8.76
C THR A 194 8.18 -0.05 -9.10
N LEU A 195 9.14 -0.78 -8.55
CA LEU A 195 9.25 -2.23 -8.72
C LEU A 195 8.07 -2.98 -8.08
N LEU A 196 7.64 -2.54 -6.90
CA LEU A 196 6.54 -3.17 -6.18
C LEU A 196 5.22 -2.99 -6.94
N LYS A 197 4.92 -1.77 -7.39
CA LYS A 197 3.74 -1.47 -8.21
C LYS A 197 3.68 -2.31 -9.48
N LYS A 198 4.81 -2.52 -10.15
CA LYS A 198 4.90 -3.41 -11.34
C LYS A 198 4.63 -4.87 -10.99
N THR A 199 5.04 -5.32 -9.81
CA THR A 199 4.89 -6.72 -9.37
C THR A 199 3.45 -7.04 -8.99
N VAL A 200 2.71 -6.07 -8.46
CA VAL A 200 1.30 -6.20 -8.02
C VAL A 200 0.32 -5.48 -8.94
N ALA A 201 0.69 -5.27 -10.20
CA ALA A 201 -0.11 -4.51 -11.17
C ALA A 201 -1.49 -5.14 -11.44
N ASP A 202 -1.64 -6.44 -11.17
CA ASP A 202 -2.88 -7.19 -11.29
C ASP A 202 -3.76 -7.17 -10.02
N LEU A 203 -3.34 -6.47 -8.97
CA LEU A 203 -4.09 -6.20 -7.75
C LEU A 203 -4.33 -4.69 -7.58
N GLU A 204 -4.90 -4.04 -8.61
CA GLU A 204 -5.05 -2.57 -8.70
C GLU A 204 -5.62 -1.93 -7.43
N ASP A 205 -6.67 -2.53 -6.85
CA ASP A 205 -7.33 -2.08 -5.62
C ASP A 205 -6.42 -2.10 -4.38
N LEU A 206 -5.47 -3.04 -4.32
CA LEU A 206 -4.61 -3.24 -3.15
C LEU A 206 -3.26 -2.52 -3.26
N ILE A 207 -2.93 -1.94 -4.42
CA ILE A 207 -1.64 -1.27 -4.62
C ILE A 207 -1.37 -0.17 -3.57
N PRO A 208 -2.33 0.66 -3.09
CA PRO A 208 -2.04 1.69 -2.10
C PRO A 208 -1.54 1.07 -0.79
N VAL A 209 -2.29 0.09 -0.30
CA VAL A 209 -2.01 -0.62 0.95
C VAL A 209 -0.77 -1.49 0.82
N ILE A 210 -0.48 -2.07 -0.34
CA ILE A 210 0.76 -2.84 -0.52
C ILE A 210 1.97 -1.91 -0.57
N THR A 211 1.86 -0.77 -1.26
CA THR A 211 2.99 0.17 -1.45
C THR A 211 3.43 0.80 -0.12
N ILE A 212 2.51 1.02 0.82
CA ILE A 212 2.78 1.59 2.14
C ILE A 212 3.83 0.80 2.93
N THR A 213 4.06 -0.48 2.60
CA THR A 213 5.04 -1.31 3.29
C THR A 213 6.45 -0.73 3.21
N ILE A 214 6.78 -0.05 2.11
CA ILE A 214 8.08 0.57 1.90
C ILE A 214 8.20 1.83 2.77
N ASP A 215 7.11 2.58 2.87
CA ASP A 215 7.04 3.79 3.71
C ASP A 215 7.10 3.44 5.19
N LEU A 216 6.42 2.38 5.61
CA LEU A 216 6.49 1.84 6.97
C LEU A 216 7.91 1.43 7.35
N PHE A 217 8.56 0.64 6.50
CA PHE A 217 9.93 0.21 6.75
C PHE A 217 10.87 1.41 6.81
N ASN A 218 10.73 2.35 5.88
CA ASN A 218 11.55 3.56 5.86
C ASN A 218 11.31 4.45 7.07
N ALA A 219 10.07 4.65 7.51
CA ALA A 219 9.73 5.48 8.67
C ALA A 219 10.28 4.88 9.98
N LEU A 220 10.19 3.55 10.15
CA LEU A 220 10.81 2.84 11.27
C LEU A 220 12.32 3.06 11.28
N TYR A 221 12.90 3.00 10.09
CA TYR A 221 14.33 3.18 9.92
C TYR A 221 14.79 4.62 10.11
N GLN A 222 14.07 5.61 9.59
CA GLN A 222 14.31 7.04 9.84
C GLN A 222 14.26 7.34 11.34
N SER A 223 13.28 6.79 12.06
CA SER A 223 13.16 6.93 13.52
C SER A 223 14.39 6.36 14.24
N LYS A 224 14.89 5.20 13.79
CA LYS A 224 16.13 4.60 14.30
C LYS A 224 17.38 5.43 13.94
N CYS A 225 17.45 6.01 12.74
CA CYS A 225 18.52 6.92 12.35
C CYS A 225 18.50 8.18 13.22
N MET A 226 17.34 8.74 13.56
CA MET A 226 17.23 9.89 14.47
C MET A 226 17.72 9.55 15.89
N GLN A 227 17.48 8.31 16.35
CA GLN A 227 18.07 7.82 17.61
C GLN A 227 19.60 7.80 17.55
N SER A 228 20.19 7.38 16.43
CA SER A 228 21.64 7.21 16.29
C SER A 228 22.40 8.48 15.88
N ALA A 229 21.80 9.37 15.08
CA ALA A 229 22.54 10.41 14.35
C ALA A 229 22.99 11.58 15.22
N GLY A 230 22.32 11.86 16.35
CA GLY A 230 22.66 12.95 17.28
C GLY A 230 22.73 14.37 16.68
N SER A 231 22.52 14.53 15.37
CA SER A 231 22.77 15.74 14.59
C SER A 231 21.46 16.38 14.15
N ILE A 232 21.17 17.55 14.70
CA ILE A 232 20.00 18.38 14.37
C ILE A 232 19.88 18.61 12.85
N TRP A 233 21.01 18.76 12.14
CA TRP A 233 21.02 18.97 10.69
C TRP A 233 20.44 17.80 9.90
N THR A 234 20.68 16.56 10.34
CA THR A 234 20.13 15.37 9.68
C THR A 234 18.62 15.27 9.88
N THR A 235 18.12 15.60 11.09
CA THR A 235 16.68 15.70 11.38
C THR A 235 16.00 16.78 10.54
N ILE A 236 16.60 17.97 10.46
CA ILE A 236 16.08 19.06 9.61
C ILE A 236 16.03 18.65 8.14
N ALA A 237 17.06 17.94 7.65
CA ALA A 237 17.12 17.46 6.28
C ALA A 237 15.99 16.45 5.98
N ILE A 238 15.76 15.48 6.87
CA ILE A 238 14.67 14.51 6.77
C ILE A 238 13.32 15.24 6.67
N ILE A 239 13.03 16.12 7.64
CA ILE A 239 11.81 16.93 7.69
C ILE A 239 11.61 17.74 6.40
N SER A 240 12.68 18.39 5.92
CA SER A 240 12.60 19.24 4.73
C SER A 240 12.28 18.42 3.48
N ILE A 241 12.88 17.24 3.36
CA ILE A 241 12.65 16.33 2.24
C ILE A 241 11.22 15.80 2.26
N ASP A 242 10.72 15.38 3.42
CA ASP A 242 9.36 14.85 3.57
C ASP A 242 8.33 15.96 3.25
N ALA A 243 8.53 17.18 3.76
CA ALA A 243 7.68 18.33 3.41
C ALA A 243 7.66 18.65 1.90
N ILE A 244 8.82 18.58 1.23
CA ILE A 244 8.92 18.77 -0.24
C ILE A 244 8.19 17.64 -0.98
N GLN A 245 8.32 16.39 -0.53
CA GLN A 245 7.63 15.24 -1.14
C GLN A 245 6.11 15.36 -1.00
N ASN A 246 5.62 15.82 0.15
CA ASN A 246 4.19 15.98 0.42
C ASN A 246 3.64 17.14 -0.42
N ALA A 247 4.35 18.27 -0.51
CA ALA A 247 3.99 19.38 -1.37
C ALA A 247 3.96 18.99 -2.86
N TYR A 248 4.95 18.23 -3.33
CA TYR A 248 4.99 17.70 -4.70
C TYR A 248 3.80 16.76 -4.97
N SER A 249 3.48 15.86 -4.02
CA SER A 249 2.37 14.91 -4.15
C SER A 249 1.02 15.62 -4.21
N LEU A 250 0.81 16.64 -3.38
CA LEU A 250 -0.39 17.48 -3.41
C LEU A 250 -0.50 18.27 -4.72
N ARG A 251 0.58 18.90 -5.18
CA ARG A 251 0.60 19.62 -6.47
C ARG A 251 0.22 18.70 -7.62
N ARG A 252 0.80 17.51 -7.66
CA ARG A 252 0.48 16.50 -8.66
C ARG A 252 -0.99 16.06 -8.59
N LEU A 253 -1.56 15.89 -7.40
CA LEU A 253 -2.98 15.59 -7.24
C LEU A 253 -3.89 16.70 -7.81
N PHE A 254 -3.53 17.96 -7.60
CA PHE A 254 -4.26 19.08 -8.19
C PHE A 254 -4.14 19.15 -9.71
N GLU A 255 -2.95 18.89 -10.26
CA GLU A 255 -2.75 18.79 -11.71
C GLU A 255 -3.64 17.69 -12.30
N TYR A 256 -3.67 16.49 -11.68
CA TYR A 256 -4.57 15.41 -12.10
C TYR A 256 -6.05 15.77 -11.98
N MET A 257 -6.44 16.48 -10.92
CA MET A 257 -7.83 16.92 -10.75
C MET A 257 -8.24 17.91 -11.85
N HIS A 258 -7.40 18.91 -12.13
CA HIS A 258 -7.65 19.88 -13.18
C HIS A 258 -7.71 19.25 -14.57
N GLU A 259 -6.91 18.21 -14.84
CA GLU A 259 -7.06 17.44 -16.09
C GLU A 259 -8.45 16.80 -16.22
N ILE A 260 -9.02 16.27 -15.13
CA ILE A 260 -10.36 15.65 -15.15
C ILE A 260 -11.45 16.74 -15.28
N GLU A 261 -11.31 17.86 -14.57
CA GLU A 261 -12.23 19.00 -14.69
C GLU A 261 -12.23 19.58 -16.11
N ALA A 262 -11.04 19.73 -16.73
CA ALA A 262 -10.90 20.21 -18.09
C ALA A 262 -11.54 19.28 -19.14
N LEU A 263 -11.49 17.95 -18.91
CA LEU A 263 -12.13 16.97 -19.80
C LEU A 263 -13.66 16.91 -19.66
N THR A 264 -14.20 17.40 -18.55
CA THR A 264 -15.62 17.22 -18.21
C THR A 264 -16.41 18.51 -18.23
N ASN A 265 -15.72 19.66 -18.20
CA ASN A 265 -16.31 20.99 -18.08
C ASN A 265 -17.23 21.10 -16.84
N VAL A 266 -16.97 20.28 -15.81
CA VAL A 266 -17.68 20.23 -14.54
C VAL A 266 -16.68 20.54 -13.43
N GLU A 267 -17.03 21.47 -12.54
CA GLU A 267 -16.28 21.70 -11.31
C GLU A 267 -16.53 20.53 -10.35
N ILE A 268 -15.64 19.54 -10.37
CA ILE A 268 -15.68 18.36 -9.49
C ILE A 268 -15.62 18.80 -8.02
N GLY A 269 -14.95 19.93 -7.74
CA GLY A 269 -14.95 20.56 -6.42
C GLY A 269 -16.34 20.93 -5.88
N SER A 270 -17.39 21.01 -6.71
CA SER A 270 -18.74 21.41 -6.27
C SER A 270 -19.59 20.23 -5.76
N GLN A 271 -19.49 19.03 -6.34
CA GLN A 271 -20.30 17.86 -5.95
C GLN A 271 -19.51 16.81 -5.14
N GLY A 272 -18.18 16.87 -5.19
CA GLY A 272 -17.28 15.94 -4.52
C GLY A 272 -16.99 14.70 -5.35
N ILE A 273 -15.72 14.28 -5.31
CA ILE A 273 -15.17 13.26 -6.23
C ILE A 273 -15.87 11.89 -6.13
N VAL A 274 -16.28 11.50 -4.91
CA VAL A 274 -16.96 10.21 -4.68
C VAL A 274 -18.38 10.22 -5.24
N VAL A 275 -19.10 11.34 -5.10
CA VAL A 275 -20.45 11.50 -5.67
C VAL A 275 -20.37 11.51 -7.18
N TYR A 276 -19.40 12.23 -7.73
CA TYR A 276 -19.12 12.25 -9.16
C TYR A 276 -18.84 10.86 -9.75
N ALA A 277 -18.00 10.06 -9.07
CA ALA A 277 -17.72 8.69 -9.48
C ALA A 277 -18.98 7.79 -9.44
N LEU A 278 -19.84 7.98 -8.43
CA LEU A 278 -21.10 7.24 -8.31
C LEU A 278 -22.10 7.63 -9.40
N GLU A 279 -22.24 8.92 -9.72
CA GLU A 279 -23.09 9.38 -10.81
C GLU A 279 -22.64 8.82 -12.16
N LEU A 280 -21.33 8.81 -12.41
CA LEU A 280 -20.75 8.25 -13.64
C LEU A 280 -20.97 6.73 -13.74
N PHE A 281 -21.08 6.06 -12.60
CA PHE A 281 -21.38 4.63 -12.51
C PHE A 281 -22.88 4.32 -12.64
N GLU A 282 -23.75 5.15 -12.07
CA GLU A 282 -25.21 4.96 -12.04
C GLU A 282 -25.89 5.15 -13.39
N THR A 283 -25.24 5.75 -14.39
CA THR A 283 -25.72 5.82 -15.79
C THR A 283 -25.30 4.57 -16.59
N PRO A 284 -26.05 3.46 -16.58
CA PRO A 284 -25.55 2.16 -17.04
C PRO A 284 -25.79 1.96 -18.54
N ASN A 285 -26.69 2.76 -19.14
CA ASN A 285 -27.14 2.61 -20.53
C ASN A 285 -26.07 3.00 -21.55
N GLN A 286 -24.90 3.46 -21.11
CA GLN A 286 -23.84 3.96 -21.98
C GLN A 286 -22.46 3.31 -21.73
N LEU A 287 -22.24 2.46 -20.72
CA LEU A 287 -20.93 1.79 -20.54
C LEU A 287 -20.84 0.48 -21.35
N ALA A 288 -19.80 0.35 -22.18
CA ALA A 288 -19.55 -0.83 -22.98
C ALA A 288 -19.17 -1.98 -22.04
N SER A 289 -19.86 -3.11 -22.18
CA SER A 289 -19.73 -4.28 -21.31
C SER A 289 -18.30 -4.86 -21.26
N GLU A 290 -17.43 -4.51 -22.20
CA GLU A 290 -16.03 -4.95 -22.27
C GLU A 290 -15.09 -4.08 -21.40
N ASP A 291 -15.34 -2.77 -21.27
CA ASP A 291 -14.50 -1.85 -20.49
C ASP A 291 -14.79 -1.96 -18.98
N LEU A 292 -16.02 -2.33 -18.61
CA LEU A 292 -16.40 -2.71 -17.24
C LEU A 292 -15.72 -4.00 -16.74
N LEU A 293 -15.29 -4.88 -17.65
CA LEU A 293 -14.51 -6.08 -17.29
C LEU A 293 -13.04 -5.75 -16.99
N ALA A 294 -12.52 -4.65 -17.55
CA ALA A 294 -11.19 -4.14 -17.24
C ALA A 294 -11.15 -3.43 -15.87
N LEU A 295 -12.29 -2.92 -15.39
CA LEU A 295 -12.49 -2.48 -14.01
C LEU A 295 -12.73 -3.70 -13.12
N SER A 296 -11.70 -4.51 -12.88
CA SER A 296 -11.81 -5.66 -11.97
C SER A 296 -11.87 -5.18 -10.52
N VAL A 297 -13.04 -4.77 -10.04
CA VAL A 297 -13.29 -4.56 -8.61
C VAL A 297 -13.28 -5.94 -7.95
N GLN A 298 -12.16 -6.31 -7.32
CA GLN A 298 -11.97 -7.63 -6.73
C GLN A 298 -12.21 -7.63 -5.21
N SER A 299 -12.44 -6.48 -4.58
CA SER A 299 -12.61 -6.37 -3.13
C SER A 299 -13.97 -5.78 -2.74
N CYS A 300 -14.97 -6.64 -2.56
CA CYS A 300 -16.18 -6.35 -1.77
C CYS A 300 -16.82 -7.63 -1.18
N SER A 301 -16.05 -8.69 -0.93
CA SER A 301 -16.60 -9.96 -0.42
C SER A 301 -16.64 -10.10 1.10
N ASN A 302 -16.02 -9.18 1.87
CA ASN A 302 -15.84 -9.38 3.33
C ASN A 302 -16.49 -8.32 4.23
N ILE A 303 -17.35 -7.44 3.71
CA ILE A 303 -18.05 -6.46 4.56
C ILE A 303 -19.19 -7.17 5.30
N SER A 304 -18.94 -7.53 6.56
CA SER A 304 -19.95 -7.90 7.55
C SER A 304 -20.46 -6.64 8.26
N SER A 305 -21.10 -5.73 7.53
CA SER A 305 -21.88 -4.62 8.10
C SER A 305 -23.36 -4.80 7.75
N PRO A 306 -24.30 -4.30 8.58
CA PRO A 306 -25.72 -4.35 8.24
C PRO A 306 -25.92 -3.56 6.94
N MET A 307 -26.13 -4.28 5.84
CA MET A 307 -26.08 -3.73 4.49
C MET A 307 -27.27 -2.80 4.21
N SER A 308 -26.96 -1.61 3.68
CA SER A 308 -27.95 -0.73 3.03
C SER A 308 -28.49 -1.41 1.76
N THR A 309 -29.81 -1.34 1.57
CA THR A 309 -30.55 -1.95 0.45
C THR A 309 -30.07 -1.48 -0.93
N GLN A 310 -29.54 -0.26 -1.04
CA GLN A 310 -28.97 0.29 -2.28
C GLN A 310 -27.64 -0.35 -2.68
N HIS A 311 -26.80 -0.71 -1.71
CA HIS A 311 -25.49 -1.33 -1.94
C HIS A 311 -25.63 -2.76 -2.48
N VAL A 312 -26.62 -3.52 -2.00
CA VAL A 312 -26.96 -4.87 -2.48
C VAL A 312 -27.47 -4.83 -3.91
N GLU A 313 -28.25 -3.81 -4.27
CA GLU A 313 -28.75 -3.63 -5.64
C GLU A 313 -27.62 -3.27 -6.62
N LEU A 314 -26.69 -2.38 -6.21
CA LEU A 314 -25.56 -1.97 -7.03
C LEU A 314 -24.57 -3.12 -7.29
N VAL A 315 -24.21 -3.85 -6.23
CA VAL A 315 -23.36 -5.06 -6.33
C VAL A 315 -24.09 -6.17 -7.09
N GLY A 316 -25.40 -6.32 -6.90
CA GLY A 316 -26.25 -7.23 -7.67
C GLY A 316 -26.31 -6.89 -9.16
N LYS A 317 -26.33 -5.59 -9.53
CA LYS A 317 -26.25 -5.12 -10.92
C LYS A 317 -24.88 -5.42 -11.55
N VAL A 318 -23.78 -5.24 -10.81
CA VAL A 318 -22.43 -5.62 -11.26
C VAL A 318 -22.33 -7.13 -11.45
N HIS A 319 -22.76 -7.90 -10.45
CA HIS A 319 -22.67 -9.37 -10.48
C HIS A 319 -23.56 -9.99 -11.57
N SER A 320 -24.77 -9.44 -11.77
CA SER A 320 -25.68 -9.89 -12.83
C SER A 320 -25.20 -9.50 -14.23
N ALA A 321 -24.53 -8.35 -14.39
CA ALA A 321 -23.85 -7.98 -15.63
C ALA A 321 -22.68 -8.94 -15.94
N GLN A 322 -21.86 -9.29 -14.92
CA GLN A 322 -20.76 -10.26 -15.04
C GLN A 322 -21.26 -11.67 -15.40
N LEU A 323 -22.31 -12.16 -14.74
CA LEU A 323 -22.89 -13.50 -14.99
C LEU A 323 -23.50 -13.62 -16.39
N LYS A 324 -24.20 -12.59 -16.88
CA LYS A 324 -24.78 -12.57 -18.24
C LYS A 324 -23.71 -12.68 -19.33
N ILE A 325 -22.53 -12.12 -19.10
CA ILE A 325 -21.40 -12.19 -20.04
C ILE A 325 -20.72 -13.57 -20.00
N GLN A 326 -20.57 -14.17 -18.82
CA GLN A 326 -19.97 -15.50 -18.66
C GLN A 326 -20.83 -16.60 -19.31
N GLN A 327 -22.16 -16.42 -19.32
CA GLN A 327 -23.10 -17.27 -20.06
C GLN A 327 -23.02 -17.06 -21.58
N ARG A 328 -22.83 -15.82 -22.06
CA ARG A 328 -22.66 -15.49 -23.48
C ARG A 328 -21.34 -16.00 -24.08
N SER A 329 -20.28 -16.09 -23.27
CA SER A 329 -18.99 -16.67 -23.65
C SER A 329 -19.08 -18.20 -23.81
N LYS A 330 -19.90 -18.87 -22.99
CA LYS A 330 -20.16 -20.32 -23.09
C LYS A 330 -21.11 -20.71 -24.23
N SER A 331 -21.84 -19.76 -24.81
CA SER A 331 -22.88 -20.03 -25.82
C SER A 331 -22.45 -19.79 -27.28
N LYS A 332 -21.16 -19.60 -27.59
CA LYS A 332 -20.71 -19.61 -28.99
C LYS A 332 -20.57 -21.07 -29.47
N PRO A 333 -21.37 -21.55 -30.43
CA PRO A 333 -21.14 -22.87 -31.02
C PRO A 333 -19.87 -22.84 -31.85
N SER A 334 -19.01 -23.82 -31.63
CA SER A 334 -17.80 -24.06 -32.41
C SER A 334 -18.16 -24.43 -33.86
N LEU A 335 -17.99 -23.50 -34.79
CA LEU A 335 -17.91 -23.81 -36.21
C LEU A 335 -16.55 -24.49 -36.46
N GLN A 336 -16.58 -25.82 -36.57
CA GLN A 336 -15.48 -26.61 -37.12
C GLN A 336 -15.12 -26.08 -38.50
N ARG A 337 -13.87 -25.65 -38.68
CA ARG A 337 -13.29 -25.44 -40.01
C ARG A 337 -12.04 -26.30 -40.14
N SER A 338 -12.21 -27.38 -40.90
CA SER A 338 -11.17 -28.28 -41.38
C SER A 338 -10.10 -27.51 -42.16
N SER A 339 -8.85 -27.90 -41.94
CA SER A 339 -7.62 -27.41 -42.55
C SER A 339 -7.32 -28.04 -43.92
N SER A 340 -6.88 -27.24 -44.89
CA SER A 340 -5.87 -27.62 -45.91
C SER A 340 -5.43 -26.40 -46.75
N ILE A 341 -4.11 -26.17 -46.79
CA ILE A 341 -3.28 -25.21 -47.59
C ILE A 341 -2.90 -25.97 -48.91
N PRO A 342 -2.47 -25.42 -50.10
CA PRO A 342 -1.43 -24.36 -50.25
C PRO A 342 -1.29 -23.47 -51.52
N THR A 343 -0.33 -22.52 -51.44
CA THR A 343 0.53 -21.88 -52.49
C THR A 343 -0.14 -20.84 -53.44
N THR A 344 0.43 -19.68 -53.85
CA THR A 344 1.82 -19.32 -54.24
C THR A 344 2.01 -17.78 -54.27
N TRP A 345 3.26 -17.31 -54.18
CA TRP A 345 3.73 -15.91 -54.23
C TRP A 345 3.78 -15.29 -55.64
N GLN A 346 3.56 -13.97 -55.78
CA GLN A 346 4.43 -12.99 -56.49
C GLN A 346 3.81 -11.58 -56.63
N GLY A 347 4.63 -10.52 -56.44
CA GLY A 347 4.49 -9.21 -57.09
C GLY A 347 4.14 -7.97 -56.22
N LYS A 348 5.11 -7.07 -56.03
CA LYS A 348 5.01 -5.64 -55.60
C LYS A 348 5.56 -4.76 -56.76
N PRO A 349 5.59 -3.41 -56.72
CA PRO A 349 4.71 -2.37 -56.13
C PRO A 349 4.42 -1.18 -57.11
N ALA A 350 3.54 -0.21 -56.76
CA ALA A 350 3.71 1.26 -57.00
C ALA A 350 2.40 2.12 -56.90
N TYR A 351 2.45 3.10 -55.99
CA TYR A 351 1.98 4.50 -55.95
C TYR A 351 0.78 5.08 -56.74
N ASN A 352 0.13 6.05 -56.07
CA ASN A 352 -0.61 7.25 -56.51
C ASN A 352 -2.14 7.22 -56.67
N ALA A 353 -2.82 8.01 -55.82
CA ALA A 353 -3.92 8.90 -56.22
C ALA A 353 -4.12 10.04 -55.18
N VAL A 354 -3.55 11.20 -55.48
CA VAL A 354 -3.99 12.56 -55.09
C VAL A 354 -4.76 13.11 -56.31
N VAL A 355 -5.88 13.85 -56.23
CA VAL A 355 -6.16 15.32 -56.13
C VAL A 355 -7.72 15.48 -56.32
N PRO A 356 -8.41 16.67 -56.33
CA PRO A 356 -7.99 18.06 -56.15
C PRO A 356 -8.92 18.98 -55.28
N TRP A 357 -8.43 20.22 -55.14
CA TRP A 357 -8.85 21.41 -54.40
C TRP A 357 -9.64 22.41 -55.28
N THR A 358 -10.48 23.29 -54.71
CA THR A 358 -10.63 24.70 -55.18
C THR A 358 -11.00 25.63 -54.03
N SER A 359 -10.45 26.86 -54.07
CA SER A 359 -10.70 27.99 -53.15
C SER A 359 -11.20 29.22 -53.91
N ALA A 360 -11.92 30.07 -53.16
CA ALA A 360 -12.12 31.51 -53.31
C ALA A 360 -13.23 32.05 -54.26
N ALA A 361 -14.22 32.73 -53.66
CA ALA A 361 -14.74 34.03 -54.10
C ALA A 361 -15.53 34.73 -52.96
N THR A 362 -15.20 35.99 -52.70
CA THR A 362 -16.02 37.02 -51.99
C THR A 362 -16.42 38.06 -53.04
N PRO A 363 -17.58 38.76 -52.94
CA PRO A 363 -17.54 40.16 -52.43
C PRO A 363 -18.82 40.74 -51.75
N THR A 364 -18.57 41.69 -50.82
CA THR A 364 -19.26 42.93 -50.33
C THR A 364 -20.79 43.24 -50.40
N ILE A 365 -21.33 43.61 -49.21
CA ILE A 365 -22.11 44.82 -48.77
C ILE A 365 -23.31 45.37 -49.60
N ASP A 366 -24.55 45.37 -49.03
CA ASP A 366 -25.31 46.59 -48.59
C ASP A 366 -26.75 46.33 -48.03
N THR A 367 -26.97 46.75 -46.77
CA THR A 367 -28.00 47.65 -46.15
C THR A 367 -29.57 47.47 -46.21
N THR A 368 -30.19 47.50 -45.00
CA THR A 368 -31.60 47.85 -44.55
C THR A 368 -32.77 46.86 -44.82
N ARG A 369 -33.79 46.58 -43.96
CA ARG A 369 -34.46 47.32 -42.85
C ARG A 369 -35.39 46.39 -41.99
N ALA A 370 -35.58 46.74 -40.69
CA ALA A 370 -36.74 46.59 -39.75
C ALA A 370 -37.12 45.24 -39.06
N GLY A 371 -37.29 45.27 -37.72
CA GLY A 371 -37.68 44.18 -36.78
C GLY A 371 -39.20 43.89 -36.66
N PRO A 372 -39.76 43.31 -35.55
CA PRO A 372 -39.38 43.54 -34.14
C PRO A 372 -39.33 42.32 -33.17
N ILE A 373 -38.55 42.50 -32.10
CA ILE A 373 -38.77 42.18 -30.67
C ILE A 373 -39.40 40.80 -30.32
N ARG A 374 -38.59 39.91 -29.74
CA ARG A 374 -39.10 38.82 -28.88
C ARG A 374 -38.22 38.63 -27.65
N THR A 375 -38.87 38.87 -26.52
CA THR A 375 -38.53 38.70 -25.11
C THR A 375 -37.38 37.73 -24.81
N THR A 376 -36.33 38.24 -24.16
CA THR A 376 -35.32 37.44 -23.45
C THR A 376 -36.01 36.67 -22.32
N GLN A 377 -36.38 35.42 -22.59
CA GLN A 377 -36.60 34.45 -21.52
C GLN A 377 -35.23 34.11 -20.95
N VAL A 378 -34.99 34.58 -19.73
CA VAL A 378 -33.87 34.14 -18.90
C VAL A 378 -34.05 32.64 -18.67
N LEU A 379 -33.27 31.84 -19.40
CA LEU A 379 -33.18 30.40 -19.19
C LEU A 379 -32.58 30.19 -17.79
N PRO A 380 -33.22 29.42 -16.90
CA PRO A 380 -32.62 29.14 -15.61
C PRO A 380 -31.33 28.32 -15.81
N LEU A 381 -30.23 28.77 -15.19
CA LEU A 381 -28.88 28.17 -15.13
C LEU A 381 -28.85 26.64 -14.86
N SER A 382 -29.96 26.06 -14.42
CA SER A 382 -30.15 24.61 -14.26
C SER A 382 -30.21 23.84 -15.58
N MET A 383 -30.60 24.47 -16.70
CA MET A 383 -30.83 23.74 -17.96
C MET A 383 -29.56 23.64 -18.82
N GLU A 384 -28.62 24.57 -18.69
CA GLU A 384 -27.32 24.50 -19.39
C GLU A 384 -26.41 23.38 -18.84
N ALA A 385 -26.47 23.11 -17.52
CA ALA A 385 -25.79 21.95 -16.92
C ALA A 385 -26.39 20.59 -17.33
N ALA A 386 -27.62 20.59 -17.86
CA ALA A 386 -28.29 19.40 -18.39
C ALA A 386 -28.09 19.25 -19.92
N ILE A 387 -27.97 20.36 -20.65
CA ILE A 387 -27.85 20.37 -22.13
C ILE A 387 -26.42 20.00 -22.59
N VAL A 388 -25.37 20.28 -21.81
CA VAL A 388 -23.99 19.86 -22.14
C VAL A 388 -23.74 18.36 -21.84
N ARG A 389 -24.67 17.69 -21.15
CA ARG A 389 -24.59 16.26 -20.81
C ARG A 389 -24.82 15.32 -22.01
N HIS A 390 -24.82 15.85 -23.24
CA HIS A 390 -25.08 15.12 -24.47
C HIS A 390 -23.79 14.77 -25.23
N LYS A 391 -23.49 13.46 -25.29
CA LYS A 391 -22.45 12.75 -26.07
C LYS A 391 -21.03 12.71 -25.49
N LEU A 392 -20.83 12.28 -24.24
CA LEU A 392 -19.64 11.43 -24.02
C LEU A 392 -19.94 10.05 -24.58
N THR A 393 -19.06 9.55 -25.45
CA THR A 393 -19.12 8.16 -25.89
C THR A 393 -18.89 7.23 -24.70
N SER A 394 -19.40 6.01 -24.84
CA SER A 394 -19.21 4.93 -23.88
C SER A 394 -17.76 4.77 -23.38
N LYS A 395 -16.81 4.87 -24.33
CA LYS A 395 -15.38 4.75 -24.08
C LYS A 395 -14.83 5.95 -23.30
N GLU A 396 -15.32 7.16 -23.60
CA GLU A 396 -14.92 8.38 -22.89
C GLU A 396 -15.42 8.35 -21.44
N GLN A 397 -16.64 7.86 -21.19
CA GLN A 397 -17.17 7.68 -19.82
C GLN A 397 -16.36 6.66 -19.03
N ALA A 398 -16.04 5.51 -19.63
CA ALA A 398 -15.21 4.49 -18.98
C ALA A 398 -13.79 4.99 -18.68
N ALA A 399 -13.17 5.70 -19.64
CA ALA A 399 -11.85 6.30 -19.45
C ALA A 399 -11.86 7.36 -18.33
N LEU A 400 -12.93 8.16 -18.26
CA LEU A 400 -13.11 9.18 -17.24
C LEU A 400 -13.38 8.58 -15.85
N LEU A 401 -14.15 7.51 -15.77
CA LEU A 401 -14.38 6.75 -14.54
C LEU A 401 -13.06 6.18 -14.04
N LYS A 402 -12.27 5.56 -14.93
CA LYS A 402 -10.94 5.06 -14.61
C LYS A 402 -10.03 6.16 -14.06
N ARG A 403 -9.95 7.32 -14.72
CA ARG A 403 -9.15 8.47 -14.24
C ARG A 403 -9.61 8.98 -12.87
N THR A 404 -10.92 9.00 -12.62
CA THR A 404 -11.50 9.41 -11.34
C THR A 404 -11.16 8.43 -10.22
N LEU A 405 -11.24 7.13 -10.50
CA LEU A 405 -10.82 6.06 -9.57
C LEU A 405 -9.31 6.11 -9.30
N GLU A 406 -8.49 6.34 -10.33
CA GLU A 406 -7.04 6.54 -10.18
C GLU A 406 -6.71 7.74 -9.28
N LEU A 407 -7.51 8.81 -9.34
CA LEU A 407 -7.35 9.97 -8.47
C LEU A 407 -7.72 9.62 -7.02
N LEU A 408 -8.83 8.92 -6.79
CA LEU A 408 -9.23 8.45 -5.46
C LEU A 408 -8.17 7.51 -4.86
N TRP A 409 -7.62 6.62 -5.68
CA TRP A 409 -6.53 5.71 -5.33
C TRP A 409 -5.24 6.45 -4.95
N LYS A 410 -4.88 7.53 -5.66
CA LYS A 410 -3.74 8.39 -5.28
C LYS A 410 -3.99 9.13 -3.97
N CYS A 411 -5.21 9.59 -3.73
CA CYS A 411 -5.60 10.19 -2.45
C CYS A 411 -5.46 9.18 -1.31
N GLU A 412 -5.94 7.95 -1.51
CA GLU A 412 -5.80 6.86 -0.53
C GLU A 412 -4.34 6.60 -0.18
N LEU A 413 -3.50 6.42 -1.21
CA LEU A 413 -2.08 6.20 -1.05
C LEU A 413 -1.41 7.35 -0.29
N LEU A 414 -1.72 8.61 -0.64
CA LEU A 414 -1.15 9.77 0.05
C LEU A 414 -1.50 9.75 1.54
N ILE A 415 -2.78 9.58 1.88
CA ILE A 415 -3.24 9.61 3.28
C ILE A 415 -2.65 8.45 4.08
N LEU A 416 -2.54 7.27 3.48
CA LEU A 416 -1.90 6.09 4.09
C LEU A 416 -0.43 6.36 4.41
N VAL A 417 0.32 6.94 3.46
CA VAL A 417 1.74 7.29 3.67
C VAL A 417 1.90 8.28 4.82
N GLU A 418 1.16 9.40 4.78
CA GLU A 418 1.17 10.43 5.83
C GLU A 418 0.78 9.85 7.20
N TYR A 419 -0.18 8.91 7.23
CA TYR A 419 -0.57 8.22 8.45
C TYR A 419 0.57 7.37 9.04
N VAL A 420 1.30 6.62 8.20
CA VAL A 420 2.41 5.79 8.68
C VAL A 420 3.60 6.65 9.09
N GLU A 421 3.95 7.67 8.31
CA GLU A 421 5.06 8.59 8.60
C GLU A 421 4.78 9.41 9.87
N SER A 422 3.51 9.74 10.16
CA SER A 422 3.13 10.38 11.42
C SER A 422 3.03 9.42 12.61
N ALA A 423 2.46 8.22 12.44
CA ALA A 423 2.25 7.28 13.54
C ALA A 423 3.55 6.64 14.05
N VAL A 424 4.47 6.27 13.15
CA VAL A 424 5.67 5.51 13.48
C VAL A 424 6.60 6.24 14.47
N PRO A 425 6.92 7.54 14.32
CA PRO A 425 7.78 8.26 15.26
C PRO A 425 7.21 8.26 16.69
N PHE A 426 5.90 8.45 16.86
CA PHE A 426 5.25 8.38 18.17
C PHE A 426 5.32 6.99 18.78
N LEU A 427 4.99 5.97 17.99
CA LEU A 427 5.05 4.57 18.44
C LEU A 427 6.47 4.16 18.82
N TYR A 428 7.45 4.58 18.03
CA TYR A 428 8.86 4.34 18.29
C TYR A 428 9.37 5.09 19.53
N ALA A 429 8.94 6.34 19.75
CA ALA A 429 9.26 7.09 20.96
C ALA A 429 8.67 6.44 22.23
N VAL A 430 7.42 5.97 22.17
CA VAL A 430 6.79 5.23 23.28
C VAL A 430 7.52 3.91 23.53
N TYR A 431 7.80 3.14 22.47
CA TYR A 431 8.58 1.91 22.55
C TYR A 431 9.94 2.16 23.20
N LEU A 432 10.69 3.17 22.75
CA LEU A 432 12.01 3.48 23.28
C LEU A 432 11.97 3.89 24.75
N SER A 433 10.94 4.65 25.15
CA SER A 433 10.73 5.09 26.53
C SER A 433 10.45 3.92 27.47
N ILE A 434 9.68 2.92 27.01
CA ILE A 434 9.40 1.70 27.77
C ILE A 434 10.64 0.80 27.79
N LEU A 435 11.29 0.59 26.63
CA LEU A 435 12.49 -0.23 26.51
C LEU A 435 13.59 0.25 27.44
N TYR A 436 13.82 1.57 27.54
CA TYR A 436 14.84 2.14 28.44
C TYR A 436 14.62 1.79 29.92
N GLN A 437 13.37 1.57 30.33
CA GLN A 437 13.02 1.19 31.70
C GLN A 437 13.10 -0.33 31.93
N LEU A 438 13.15 -1.13 30.86
CA LEU A 438 13.22 -2.58 30.98
C LEU A 438 14.64 -3.03 31.34
N PRO A 439 14.80 -4.06 32.19
CA PRO A 439 16.12 -4.62 32.55
C PRO A 439 16.95 -5.10 31.35
N ASN A 440 16.26 -5.37 30.23
CA ASN A 440 16.87 -5.84 28.99
C ASN A 440 17.48 -4.72 28.14
N ALA A 441 17.28 -3.44 28.48
CA ALA A 441 17.85 -2.31 27.73
C ALA A 441 19.36 -2.47 27.48
N LYS A 442 20.09 -3.01 28.46
CA LYS A 442 21.54 -3.25 28.40
C LYS A 442 22.02 -4.25 27.33
N TYR A 443 21.10 -5.00 26.75
CA TYR A 443 21.43 -5.94 25.67
C TYR A 443 21.20 -5.35 24.28
N TYR A 444 20.76 -4.08 24.19
CA TYR A 444 20.62 -3.35 22.93
C TYR A 444 21.86 -2.46 22.71
N PRO A 445 22.52 -2.54 21.54
CA PRO A 445 23.66 -1.72 21.20
C PRO A 445 23.35 -0.22 21.37
N GLY A 446 24.25 0.50 22.04
CA GLY A 446 24.13 1.93 22.27
C GLY A 446 23.12 2.34 23.36
N MET A 447 22.29 1.43 23.89
CA MET A 447 21.33 1.78 24.96
C MET A 447 22.01 1.97 26.32
N ASP A 448 23.07 1.21 26.62
CA ASP A 448 23.85 1.37 27.86
C ASP A 448 24.59 2.71 27.96
N GLU A 449 24.89 3.32 26.81
CA GLU A 449 25.62 4.60 26.73
C GLU A 449 24.67 5.81 26.72
N ILE A 450 23.35 5.59 26.65
CA ILE A 450 22.37 6.67 26.59
C ILE A 450 22.11 7.18 28.02
N THR A 451 22.65 8.37 28.29
CA THR A 451 22.28 9.14 29.48
C THR A 451 20.82 9.59 29.42
N PRO A 452 20.15 9.80 30.57
CA PRO A 452 18.77 10.31 30.60
C PRO A 452 18.59 11.62 29.81
N GLU A 453 19.61 12.47 29.81
CA GLU A 453 19.62 13.72 29.05
C GLU A 453 19.67 13.50 27.53
N LYS A 454 20.52 12.57 27.08
CA LYS A 454 20.59 12.18 25.67
C LYS A 454 19.29 11.51 25.22
N LEU A 455 18.70 10.66 26.06
CA LEU A 455 17.39 10.05 25.80
C LEU A 455 16.32 11.12 25.61
N ARG A 456 16.26 12.11 26.50
CA ARG A 456 15.31 13.22 26.38
C ARG A 456 15.47 13.98 25.07
N GLY A 457 16.70 14.24 24.63
CA GLY A 457 16.96 14.87 23.32
C GLY A 457 16.46 14.02 22.15
N ILE A 458 16.71 12.71 22.17
CA ILE A 458 16.23 11.77 21.14
C ILE A 458 14.70 11.74 21.11
N LEU A 459 14.06 11.58 22.27
CA LEU A 459 12.60 11.54 22.38
C LEU A 459 11.95 12.85 21.94
N LEU A 460 12.51 14.00 22.33
CA LEU A 460 12.03 15.30 21.85
C LEU A 460 12.13 15.41 20.33
N SER A 461 13.23 14.93 19.75
CA SER A 461 13.42 14.98 18.30
C SER A 461 12.41 14.11 17.56
N LEU A 462 12.14 12.90 18.06
CA LEU A 462 11.11 11.99 17.53
C LEU A 462 9.69 12.56 17.69
N ILE A 463 9.38 13.17 18.84
CA ILE A 463 8.07 13.76 19.12
C ILE A 463 7.85 15.00 18.25
N ILE A 464 8.83 15.89 18.13
CA ILE A 464 8.76 17.07 17.25
C ILE A 464 8.55 16.61 15.81
N TYR A 465 9.33 15.62 15.35
CA TYR A 465 9.16 15.04 14.01
C TYR A 465 7.75 14.46 13.83
N GLY A 466 7.27 13.64 14.76
CA GLY A 466 5.91 13.08 14.73
C GLY A 466 4.82 14.17 14.70
N PHE A 467 4.98 15.27 15.42
CA PHE A 467 4.03 16.40 15.37
C PHE A 467 4.07 17.15 14.05
N LEU A 468 5.25 17.28 13.42
CA LEU A 468 5.37 17.88 12.09
C LEU A 468 4.68 17.01 11.03
N GLU A 469 4.91 15.70 11.06
CA GLU A 469 4.23 14.74 10.17
C GLU A 469 2.72 14.71 10.43
N LEU A 470 2.29 14.73 11.70
CA LEU A 470 0.86 14.83 12.02
C LEU A 470 0.25 16.13 11.51
N SER A 471 0.99 17.25 11.58
CA SER A 471 0.54 18.52 11.03
C SER A 471 0.45 18.48 9.50
N SER A 472 1.38 17.78 8.83
CA SER A 472 1.34 17.52 7.40
C SER A 472 0.10 16.70 7.02
N LEU A 473 -0.18 15.61 7.75
CA LEU A 473 -1.38 14.80 7.58
C LEU A 473 -2.67 15.64 7.76
N LEU A 474 -2.73 16.50 8.77
CA LEU A 474 -3.87 17.40 9.01
C LEU A 474 -4.01 18.45 7.90
N TYR A 475 -2.90 18.96 7.37
CA TYR A 475 -2.87 19.87 6.24
C TYR A 475 -3.37 19.20 4.95
N VAL A 476 -2.87 18.02 4.63
CA VAL A 476 -3.36 17.17 3.54
C VAL A 476 -4.85 16.88 3.73
N HIS A 477 -5.29 16.55 4.95
CA HIS A 477 -6.70 16.33 5.25
C HIS A 477 -7.55 17.57 4.95
N ALA A 478 -7.14 18.74 5.43
CA ALA A 478 -7.86 20.00 5.23
C ALA A 478 -7.95 20.35 3.74
N ILE A 479 -6.85 20.19 3.00
CA ILE A 479 -6.81 20.42 1.55
C ILE A 479 -7.73 19.47 0.81
N LEU A 480 -7.63 18.16 1.06
CA LEU A 480 -8.43 17.17 0.36
C LEU A 480 -9.91 17.34 0.67
N LYS A 481 -10.24 17.71 1.91
CA LYS A 481 -11.61 18.03 2.31
C LYS A 481 -12.12 19.30 1.63
N TRP A 482 -11.31 20.35 1.55
CA TRP A 482 -11.72 21.61 0.93
C TRP A 482 -11.85 21.51 -0.58
N ARG A 483 -10.90 20.86 -1.27
CA ARG A 483 -10.84 20.79 -2.74
C ARG A 483 -11.60 19.62 -3.35
N PHE A 484 -11.53 18.43 -2.74
CA PHE A 484 -12.11 17.22 -3.30
C PHE A 484 -13.45 16.85 -2.64
N LYS A 485 -13.87 17.60 -1.61
CA LYS A 485 -15.04 17.32 -0.75
C LYS A 485 -15.08 15.88 -0.25
N LEU A 486 -13.89 15.33 -0.02
CA LEU A 486 -13.68 14.00 0.50
C LEU A 486 -13.52 14.09 2.02
N SER A 487 -13.78 13.00 2.75
CA SER A 487 -13.38 12.88 4.16
C SER A 487 -12.15 11.98 4.25
N PRO A 488 -10.91 12.53 4.19
CA PRO A 488 -9.68 11.73 4.14
C PRO A 488 -9.51 10.79 5.33
N LEU A 489 -9.88 11.24 6.53
CA LEU A 489 -9.78 10.41 7.74
C LEU A 489 -10.76 9.25 7.72
N HIS A 490 -11.98 9.44 7.17
CA HIS A 490 -12.92 8.34 6.95
C HIS A 490 -12.41 7.38 5.87
N GLN A 491 -11.77 7.89 4.81
CA GLN A 491 -11.13 7.04 3.79
C GLN A 491 -10.02 6.20 4.38
N LEU A 492 -9.16 6.82 5.20
CA LEU A 492 -8.09 6.14 5.91
C LEU A 492 -8.64 5.03 6.80
N ALA A 493 -9.58 5.34 7.70
CA ALA A 493 -10.16 4.33 8.58
C ALA A 493 -10.87 3.21 7.80
N PHE A 494 -11.53 3.53 6.69
CA PHE A 494 -12.11 2.51 5.80
C PHE A 494 -11.02 1.59 5.22
N ALA A 495 -9.90 2.13 4.74
CA ALA A 495 -8.78 1.33 4.23
C ALA A 495 -8.13 0.49 5.35
N LEU A 496 -7.93 1.08 6.54
CA LEU A 496 -7.37 0.38 7.70
C LEU A 496 -8.25 -0.77 8.18
N GLU A 497 -9.58 -0.60 8.22
CA GLU A 497 -10.52 -1.64 8.62
C GLU A 497 -10.67 -2.74 7.56
N ASN A 498 -10.79 -2.38 6.28
CA ASN A 498 -11.02 -3.37 5.22
C ASN A 498 -9.80 -4.22 4.95
N GLU A 499 -8.61 -3.61 4.88
CA GLU A 499 -7.37 -4.28 4.54
C GLU A 499 -6.52 -4.57 5.79
N TRP A 500 -7.18 -4.77 6.93
CA TRP A 500 -6.54 -4.95 8.24
C TRP A 500 -5.55 -6.12 8.25
N LEU A 501 -5.81 -7.20 7.52
CA LEU A 501 -4.93 -8.37 7.42
C LEU A 501 -3.59 -8.00 6.76
N LEU A 502 -3.62 -7.19 5.70
CA LEU A 502 -2.41 -6.71 5.04
C LEU A 502 -1.61 -5.82 5.99
N ILE A 503 -2.30 -4.86 6.62
CA ILE A 503 -1.68 -3.84 7.46
C ILE A 503 -1.12 -4.45 8.75
N GLN A 504 -1.89 -5.26 9.48
CA GLN A 504 -1.36 -5.98 10.65
C GLN A 504 -0.23 -6.92 10.26
N GLY A 505 -0.33 -7.60 9.11
CA GLY A 505 0.70 -8.49 8.62
C GLY A 505 2.03 -7.78 8.36
N MET A 506 2.00 -6.60 7.73
CA MET A 506 3.22 -5.80 7.49
C MET A 506 3.76 -5.19 8.79
N PHE A 507 2.92 -4.62 9.66
CA PHE A 507 3.38 -4.05 10.94
C PHE A 507 4.00 -5.13 11.82
N MET A 508 3.38 -6.29 11.93
CA MET A 508 3.93 -7.41 12.69
C MET A 508 5.28 -7.86 12.15
N ALA A 509 5.39 -8.05 10.83
CA ALA A 509 6.64 -8.49 10.20
C ALA A 509 7.77 -7.45 10.39
N TRP A 510 7.51 -6.18 10.06
CA TRP A 510 8.57 -5.16 10.06
C TRP A 510 8.96 -4.69 11.45
N VAL A 511 8.00 -4.54 12.38
CA VAL A 511 8.31 -4.15 13.77
C VAL A 511 9.18 -5.24 14.41
N VAL A 512 8.84 -6.52 14.24
CA VAL A 512 9.65 -7.63 14.75
C VAL A 512 11.04 -7.63 14.10
N ILE A 513 11.14 -7.54 12.77
CA ILE A 513 12.43 -7.54 12.06
C ILE A 513 13.31 -6.35 12.48
N VAL A 514 12.79 -5.13 12.50
CA VAL A 514 13.60 -3.92 12.71
C VAL A 514 14.05 -3.77 14.16
N LEU A 515 13.19 -4.11 15.12
CA LEU A 515 13.44 -3.88 16.54
C LEU A 515 14.09 -5.09 17.23
N GLN A 516 13.60 -6.31 17.00
CA GLN A 516 14.11 -7.51 17.68
C GLN A 516 15.53 -7.87 17.25
N PHE A 517 15.87 -7.66 15.97
CA PHE A 517 17.14 -8.14 15.42
C PHE A 517 18.36 -7.32 15.88
N THR A 518 18.18 -6.33 16.75
CA THR A 518 19.30 -5.48 17.22
C THR A 518 19.98 -6.01 18.47
N LEU A 519 19.44 -7.03 19.13
CA LEU A 519 19.98 -7.59 20.37
C LEU A 519 21.36 -8.25 20.19
N VAL A 520 22.25 -8.07 21.18
CA VAL A 520 23.58 -8.71 21.19
C VAL A 520 23.53 -10.24 21.17
N HIS A 521 22.46 -10.86 21.69
CA HIS A 521 22.25 -12.31 21.64
C HIS A 521 22.08 -12.86 20.23
N TYR A 522 21.75 -11.99 19.27
CA TYR A 522 21.64 -12.33 17.85
C TYR A 522 22.97 -12.11 17.10
N GLY A 523 24.06 -11.78 17.81
CA GLY A 523 25.41 -11.65 17.26
C GLY A 523 25.54 -10.50 16.26
N MET A 524 24.88 -9.37 16.57
CA MET A 524 24.96 -8.11 15.81
C MET A 524 26.12 -7.23 16.25
#